data_AF-A0A929BF34-F1
#
_entry.id   AF-A0A929BF34-F1
#
_cell.length_a   1.000
_cell.length_b   1.000
_cell.length_c   1.000
_cell.angle_alpha   90.00
_cell.angle_beta   90.00
_cell.angle_gamma   90.00
#
_symmetry.space_group_name_H-M   'P 1'
#
loop_
_entity.id
_entity.type
_entity.pdbx_description
1 polymer ?
#
loop_
_entity_poly.entity_id
_entity_poly.type
_entity_poly.pdbx_seq_one_letter_code
_entity_poly.pdbx_strand_id
1 'polypeptide(L)'
;MRKILIIWIGIILNLNGFAQSEVKVRFLPAKIDSRTEMLIPIENGKYLYENYSYFKYVYWLIKQDTLTQKSDSVYIGESLTVNMNNDFILKDLCDSIVNYIRNSSLSHRSSSMLDDTARLYIGYDNKEFKNSKRENIPSETEEYKLCHKNFQKINTDWFDQQLDLIESIKTDKEKRFELIKKSDSIDNDFISKFLSDFGSCKPDYFAIVELISKNADGFLSVCKNMTDTDFFVITLKLSDLPESIKTDLAINSLKNSKTKTNRKNKLIRKLKKNEG
;
A
#
# COMPACT_ATOMS: atom_id res chain seq x y z
N MET A 1 -28.92 51.30 1.10
CA MET A 1 -29.41 50.44 2.20
C MET A 1 -29.79 49.01 1.76
N ARG A 2 -30.51 48.79 0.64
CA ARG A 2 -30.91 47.43 0.18
C ARG A 2 -29.77 46.45 -0.13
N LYS A 3 -28.62 46.91 -0.65
CA LYS A 3 -27.47 46.03 -0.99
C LYS A 3 -26.72 45.49 0.23
N ILE A 4 -26.66 46.26 1.33
CA ILE A 4 -25.99 45.83 2.57
C ILE A 4 -26.84 44.76 3.26
N LEU A 5 -28.18 44.90 3.26
CA LEU A 5 -29.09 43.88 3.83
C LEU A 5 -28.97 42.52 3.13
N ILE A 6 -28.77 42.48 1.81
CA ILE A 6 -28.60 41.24 1.04
C ILE A 6 -27.28 40.55 1.39
N ILE A 7 -26.21 41.32 1.66
CA ILE A 7 -24.92 40.80 2.10
C ILE A 7 -25.02 40.23 3.51
N TRP A 8 -25.71 40.92 4.44
CA TRP A 8 -25.94 40.39 5.79
C TRP A 8 -26.84 39.16 5.80
N ILE A 9 -27.89 39.11 4.98
CA ILE A 9 -28.73 37.91 4.82
C ILE A 9 -27.94 36.76 4.16
N GLY A 10 -27.06 37.05 3.20
CA GLY A 10 -26.17 36.05 2.58
C GLY A 10 -25.09 35.52 3.54
N ILE A 11 -24.63 36.33 4.49
CA ILE A 11 -23.71 35.93 5.57
C ILE A 11 -24.46 35.11 6.63
N ILE A 12 -25.67 35.53 7.03
CA ILE A 12 -26.49 34.83 8.02
C ILE A 12 -27.03 33.49 7.48
N LEU A 13 -27.38 33.42 6.19
CA LEU A 13 -27.82 32.17 5.55
C LEU A 13 -26.67 31.23 5.15
N ASN A 14 -25.42 31.72 5.03
CA ASN A 14 -24.23 30.86 4.96
C ASN A 14 -23.69 30.46 6.35
N LEU A 15 -24.11 31.15 7.42
CA LEU A 15 -23.80 30.81 8.82
C LEU A 15 -24.87 29.94 9.49
N ASN A 16 -26.07 29.84 8.91
CA ASN A 16 -26.98 28.72 9.17
C ASN A 16 -26.38 27.50 8.50
N GLY A 17 -25.44 26.89 9.21
CA GLY A 17 -24.65 25.78 8.78
C GLY A 17 -25.50 24.72 8.09
N PHE A 18 -24.90 24.07 7.11
CA PHE A 18 -24.90 22.62 7.14
C PHE A 18 -24.67 22.25 8.60
N ALA A 19 -25.70 21.77 9.29
CA ALA A 19 -25.55 21.27 10.65
C ALA A 19 -24.47 20.20 10.56
N GLN A 20 -23.24 20.58 10.90
CA GLN A 20 -22.15 19.65 11.11
C GLN A 20 -22.56 18.91 12.37
N SER A 21 -23.21 17.79 12.15
CA SER A 21 -23.87 16.99 13.16
C SER A 21 -22.82 16.30 14.03
N GLU A 22 -22.82 16.61 15.31
CA GLU A 22 -21.87 16.13 16.32
C GLU A 22 -21.63 14.60 16.26
N VAL A 23 -20.38 14.16 16.49
CA VAL A 23 -19.98 12.75 16.56
C VAL A 23 -20.00 12.29 18.01
N LYS A 24 -20.45 11.06 18.26
CA LYS A 24 -20.38 10.44 19.59
C LYS A 24 -19.19 9.49 19.65
N VAL A 25 -18.34 9.63 20.68
CA VAL A 25 -17.09 8.85 20.83
C VAL A 25 -17.04 8.14 22.18
N ARG A 26 -16.59 6.88 22.19
CA ARG A 26 -16.34 6.09 23.41
C ARG A 26 -14.97 5.40 23.34
N PHE A 27 -14.20 5.49 24.42
CA PHE A 27 -12.93 4.78 24.59
C PHE A 27 -13.12 3.54 25.47
N LEU A 28 -12.67 2.38 25.01
CA LEU A 28 -12.71 1.11 25.73
C LEU A 28 -11.27 0.66 26.04
N PRO A 29 -10.77 0.87 27.27
CA PRO A 29 -9.45 0.42 27.66
C PRO A 29 -9.46 -1.09 27.98
N ALA A 30 -8.66 -1.88 27.25
CA ALA A 30 -8.28 -3.23 27.63
C ALA A 30 -6.75 -3.37 27.60
N LYS A 31 -6.18 -4.27 28.42
CA LYS A 31 -4.72 -4.44 28.59
C LYS A 31 -3.94 -4.76 27.30
N ILE A 32 -4.61 -5.17 26.22
CA ILE A 32 -4.00 -5.63 24.96
C ILE A 32 -4.64 -4.94 23.73
N ASP A 33 -5.95 -4.67 23.75
CA ASP A 33 -6.68 -4.04 22.63
C ASP A 33 -7.45 -2.79 23.08
N SER A 34 -6.81 -1.63 23.12
CA SER A 34 -7.56 -0.36 23.25
C SER A 34 -8.41 -0.13 22.01
N ARG A 35 -9.71 0.13 22.20
CA ARG A 35 -10.66 0.39 21.11
C ARG A 35 -11.32 1.75 21.26
N THR A 36 -11.59 2.39 20.13
CA THR A 36 -12.39 3.62 20.07
C THR A 36 -13.58 3.39 19.16
N GLU A 37 -14.78 3.63 19.69
CA GLU A 37 -16.03 3.48 18.98
C GLU A 37 -16.58 4.88 18.63
N MET A 38 -17.00 5.06 17.38
CA MET A 38 -17.54 6.32 16.88
C MET A 38 -18.91 6.10 16.22
N LEU A 39 -19.87 6.96 16.55
CA LEU A 39 -21.15 7.07 15.86
C LEU A 39 -21.19 8.39 15.10
N ILE A 40 -21.22 8.30 13.78
CA ILE A 40 -21.26 9.45 12.88
C ILE A 40 -22.68 9.61 12.35
N PRO A 41 -23.34 10.74 12.57
CA PRO A 41 -24.70 10.97 12.10
C PRO A 41 -24.82 10.94 10.58
N ILE A 42 -25.85 10.24 10.11
CA ILE A 42 -26.39 10.24 8.74
C ILE A 42 -27.77 10.93 8.81
N GLU A 43 -28.38 11.21 7.66
CA GLU A 43 -29.75 11.71 7.58
C GLU A 43 -30.79 10.78 8.26
N ASN A 44 -31.85 11.40 8.80
CA ASN A 44 -33.02 10.73 9.38
C ASN A 44 -32.74 9.90 10.65
N GLY A 45 -31.88 10.40 11.55
CA GLY A 45 -31.61 9.75 12.84
C GLY A 45 -30.83 8.45 12.74
N LYS A 46 -30.21 8.21 11.58
CA LYS A 46 -29.34 7.07 11.30
C LYS A 46 -27.90 7.42 11.66
N TYR A 47 -27.11 6.45 12.09
CA TYR A 47 -25.68 6.66 12.39
C TYR A 47 -24.83 5.59 11.69
N LEU A 48 -23.70 6.01 11.14
CA LEU A 48 -22.60 5.12 10.76
C LEU A 48 -21.82 4.76 12.02
N TYR A 49 -21.63 3.47 12.25
CA TYR A 49 -20.83 2.97 13.36
C TYR A 49 -19.44 2.55 12.89
N GLU A 50 -18.40 3.18 13.43
CA GLU A 50 -17.00 2.86 13.16
C GLU A 50 -16.31 2.42 14.45
N ASN A 51 -15.42 1.43 14.35
CA ASN A 51 -14.61 0.95 15.46
C ASN A 51 -13.15 0.91 15.06
N TYR A 52 -12.31 1.47 15.91
CA TYR A 52 -10.89 1.62 15.71
C TYR A 52 -10.11 0.89 16.79
N SER A 53 -9.06 0.14 16.44
CA SER A 53 -8.07 -0.25 17.45
C SER A 53 -7.01 0.82 17.55
N TYR A 54 -6.43 0.94 18.73
CA TYR A 54 -5.18 1.62 18.95
C TYR A 54 -4.09 0.58 19.25
N PHE A 55 -3.16 0.42 18.31
CA PHE A 55 -1.89 -0.29 18.56
C PHE A 55 -0.85 0.74 18.97
N LYS A 56 0.21 0.29 19.66
CA LYS A 56 1.29 1.13 20.22
C LYS A 56 1.88 2.17 19.25
N TYR A 57 1.61 2.04 17.95
CA TYR A 57 2.12 2.93 16.91
C TYR A 57 1.03 3.66 16.08
N VAL A 58 -0.24 3.20 15.96
CA VAL A 58 -1.27 3.86 15.09
C VAL A 58 -2.71 3.42 15.43
N TYR A 59 -3.71 4.19 14.96
CA TYR A 59 -5.12 3.79 14.82
C TYR A 59 -5.41 3.06 13.50
N TRP A 60 -6.24 2.02 13.55
CA TRP A 60 -6.72 1.33 12.34
C TRP A 60 -8.21 1.00 12.40
N LEU A 61 -8.84 0.72 11.25
CA LEU A 61 -10.22 0.22 11.18
C LEU A 61 -10.27 -1.28 11.46
N ILE A 62 -10.99 -1.70 12.52
CA ILE A 62 -11.04 -3.11 12.97
C ILE A 62 -11.70 -4.06 11.95
N LYS A 63 -12.51 -3.53 11.03
CA LYS A 63 -13.37 -4.33 10.14
C LYS A 63 -12.60 -5.18 9.11
N GLN A 64 -11.26 -5.07 9.02
CA GLN A 64 -10.47 -5.74 7.98
C GLN A 64 -9.65 -6.96 8.40
N ASP A 65 -9.41 -7.24 9.69
CA ASP A 65 -8.43 -8.30 10.03
C ASP A 65 -8.87 -9.46 10.92
N THR A 66 -10.05 -9.45 11.55
CA THR A 66 -10.74 -10.69 12.00
C THR A 66 -11.94 -10.33 12.86
N LEU A 67 -13.13 -10.63 12.31
CA LEU A 67 -14.35 -11.12 12.93
C LEU A 67 -15.50 -10.59 12.10
N THR A 68 -16.07 -11.53 11.34
CA THR A 68 -17.35 -11.41 10.68
C THR A 68 -18.40 -10.98 11.70
N GLN A 69 -18.63 -9.68 11.79
CA GLN A 69 -19.98 -9.16 11.90
C GLN A 69 -20.17 -8.22 10.72
N LYS A 70 -20.68 -8.80 9.63
CA LYS A 70 -21.52 -8.04 8.70
C LYS A 70 -22.64 -7.43 9.54
N SER A 71 -22.44 -6.20 9.93
CA SER A 71 -23.54 -5.28 10.11
C SER A 71 -23.43 -4.35 8.90
N ASP A 72 -24.29 -4.62 7.91
CA ASP A 72 -24.85 -3.61 7.01
C ASP A 72 -25.92 -2.79 7.79
N SER A 73 -25.70 -2.57 9.09
CA SER A 73 -26.69 -1.98 9.96
C SER A 73 -26.56 -0.48 9.93
N VAL A 74 -27.43 0.14 9.14
CA VAL A 74 -28.00 1.42 9.53
C VAL A 74 -28.63 1.22 10.91
N TYR A 75 -27.99 1.75 11.96
CA TYR A 75 -28.54 1.64 13.31
C TYR A 75 -29.70 2.63 13.46
N ILE A 76 -30.91 2.10 13.62
CA ILE A 76 -32.11 2.84 13.99
C ILE A 76 -32.22 2.73 15.51
N GLY A 77 -31.99 3.84 16.22
CA GLY A 77 -32.44 4.21 17.58
C GLY A 77 -32.31 3.24 18.77
N GLU A 78 -32.66 1.96 18.62
CA GLU A 78 -32.97 1.03 19.71
C GLU A 78 -32.12 -0.26 19.70
N SER A 79 -31.32 -0.52 18.67
CA SER A 79 -30.59 -1.80 18.53
C SER A 79 -29.20 -1.87 19.16
N LEU A 80 -28.68 -0.76 19.68
CA LEU A 80 -27.49 -0.76 20.54
C LEU A 80 -27.96 -0.86 21.99
N THR A 81 -27.64 -1.97 22.67
CA THR A 81 -27.79 -2.14 24.14
C THR A 81 -26.88 -1.21 24.97
N VAL A 82 -26.37 -0.15 24.35
CA VAL A 82 -25.43 0.82 24.90
C VAL A 82 -26.21 2.12 25.12
N ASN A 83 -26.19 2.63 26.34
CA ASN A 83 -26.93 3.85 26.67
C ASN A 83 -26.20 5.04 26.04
N MET A 84 -26.68 5.49 24.89
CA MET A 84 -26.03 6.55 24.09
C MET A 84 -25.77 7.86 24.84
N ASN A 85 -26.50 8.13 25.92
CA ASN A 85 -26.35 9.36 26.72
C ASN A 85 -25.32 9.21 27.85
N ASN A 86 -25.05 7.97 28.29
CA ASN A 86 -24.16 7.69 29.42
C ASN A 86 -22.81 7.11 28.98
N ASP A 87 -22.76 6.44 27.82
CA ASP A 87 -21.59 5.68 27.38
C ASP A 87 -20.73 6.42 26.34
N PHE A 88 -21.23 7.51 25.75
CA PHE A 88 -20.54 8.27 24.71
C PHE A 88 -20.40 9.75 25.06
N ILE A 89 -19.28 10.35 24.65
CA ILE A 89 -19.01 11.78 24.76
C ILE A 89 -19.32 12.44 23.41
N LEU A 90 -20.11 13.51 23.43
CA LEU A 90 -20.36 14.35 22.25
C LEU A 90 -19.10 15.14 21.91
N LYS A 91 -18.73 15.10 20.63
CA LYS A 91 -17.57 15.77 20.06
C LYS A 91 -17.97 16.47 18.77
N ASP A 92 -17.32 17.60 18.51
CA ASP A 92 -17.40 18.24 17.20
C ASP A 92 -16.86 17.28 16.13
N LEU A 93 -17.47 17.27 14.94
CA LEU A 93 -17.03 16.45 13.79
C LEU A 93 -15.57 16.68 13.41
N CYS A 94 -15.10 17.91 13.61
CA CYS A 94 -13.76 18.37 13.35
C CYS A 94 -12.95 18.55 14.64
N ASP A 95 -13.38 17.96 15.78
CA ASP A 95 -12.57 17.88 17.00
C ASP A 95 -11.23 17.21 16.66
N SER A 96 -10.15 17.77 17.17
CA SER A 96 -8.79 17.32 16.85
C SER A 96 -8.50 15.86 17.19
N ILE A 97 -9.13 15.30 18.24
CA ILE A 97 -8.99 13.88 18.60
C ILE A 97 -9.78 13.02 17.61
N VAL A 98 -10.99 13.46 17.24
CA VAL A 98 -11.80 12.79 16.22
C VAL A 98 -11.08 12.77 14.87
N ASN A 99 -10.54 13.91 14.45
CA ASN A 99 -9.76 14.04 13.22
C ASN A 99 -8.53 13.14 13.25
N TYR A 100 -7.74 13.18 14.32
CA TYR A 100 -6.54 12.34 14.43
C TYR A 100 -6.87 10.86 14.25
N ILE A 101 -7.87 10.34 14.97
CA ILE A 101 -8.24 8.92 14.87
C ILE A 101 -8.68 8.55 13.45
N ARG A 102 -9.56 9.37 12.83
CA ARG A 102 -10.13 9.06 11.52
C ARG A 102 -9.12 9.25 10.39
N ASN A 103 -8.30 10.30 10.46
CA ASN A 103 -7.30 10.65 9.46
C ASN A 103 -6.11 9.70 9.51
N SER A 104 -5.56 9.40 10.69
CA SER A 104 -4.48 8.41 10.82
C SER A 104 -4.94 7.02 10.35
N SER A 105 -6.19 6.64 10.65
CA SER A 105 -6.74 5.37 10.14
C SER A 105 -6.86 5.34 8.62
N LEU A 106 -7.27 6.46 8.01
CA LEU A 106 -7.35 6.58 6.56
C LEU A 106 -5.95 6.53 5.92
N SER A 107 -4.98 7.27 6.44
CA SER A 107 -3.61 7.27 5.95
C SER A 107 -2.93 5.92 6.07
N HIS A 108 -3.12 5.23 7.21
CA HIS A 108 -2.63 3.87 7.38
C HIS A 108 -3.24 2.92 6.33
N ARG A 109 -4.56 2.97 6.14
CA ARG A 109 -5.24 2.12 5.15
C ARG A 109 -4.73 2.38 3.74
N SER A 110 -4.64 3.65 3.32
CA SER A 110 -4.12 4.02 2.01
C SER A 110 -2.66 3.59 1.84
N SER A 111 -1.83 3.81 2.87
CA SER A 111 -0.42 3.38 2.90
C SER A 111 -0.29 1.86 2.73
N SER A 112 -1.09 1.06 3.45
CA SER A 112 -1.10 -0.40 3.36
C SER A 112 -1.54 -0.86 1.97
N MET A 113 -2.61 -0.28 1.42
CA MET A 113 -3.09 -0.61 0.07
C MET A 113 -2.03 -0.31 -1.00
N LEU A 114 -1.29 0.79 -0.86
CA LEU A 114 -0.16 1.10 -1.74
C LEU A 114 0.98 0.09 -1.60
N ASP A 115 1.31 -0.35 -0.39
CA ASP A 115 2.38 -1.34 -0.16
C ASP A 115 2.01 -2.70 -0.77
N ASP A 116 0.77 -3.14 -0.62
CA ASP A 116 0.27 -4.39 -1.22
C ASP A 116 0.29 -4.32 -2.75
N THR A 117 -0.14 -3.18 -3.29
CA THR A 117 -0.14 -2.92 -4.74
C THR A 117 1.29 -2.89 -5.28
N ALA A 118 2.19 -2.16 -4.62
CA ALA A 118 3.59 -2.07 -5.01
C ALA A 118 4.28 -3.44 -4.96
N ARG A 119 4.05 -4.22 -3.89
CA ARG A 119 4.56 -5.58 -3.75
C ARG A 119 4.17 -6.45 -4.94
N LEU A 120 2.91 -6.37 -5.39
CA LEU A 120 2.40 -7.18 -6.50
C LEU A 120 3.01 -6.76 -7.85
N TYR A 121 3.07 -5.46 -8.13
CA TYR A 121 3.37 -4.96 -9.48
C TYR A 121 4.84 -4.59 -9.70
N ILE A 122 5.50 -4.00 -8.71
CA ILE A 122 6.83 -3.41 -8.87
C ILE A 122 7.88 -3.97 -7.90
N GLY A 123 7.44 -4.77 -6.92
CA GLY A 123 8.27 -5.32 -5.87
C GLY A 123 8.34 -4.41 -4.64
N TYR A 124 8.31 -5.01 -3.45
CA TYR A 124 8.27 -4.25 -2.19
C TYR A 124 9.47 -3.33 -2.01
N ASP A 125 10.66 -3.69 -2.50
CA ASP A 125 11.91 -2.95 -2.30
C ASP A 125 12.22 -1.89 -3.36
N ASN A 126 11.22 -1.48 -4.15
CA ASN A 126 11.43 -0.41 -5.12
C ASN A 126 11.77 0.92 -4.41
N LYS A 127 13.00 1.41 -4.63
CA LYS A 127 13.53 2.60 -3.94
C LYS A 127 12.82 3.88 -4.34
N GLU A 128 12.48 4.03 -5.62
CA GLU A 128 11.79 5.20 -6.16
C GLU A 128 10.42 5.38 -5.49
N PHE A 129 9.63 4.31 -5.47
CA PHE A 129 8.35 4.29 -4.77
C PHE A 129 8.51 4.54 -3.25
N LYS A 130 9.46 3.87 -2.58
CA LYS A 130 9.67 4.06 -1.13
C LYS A 130 10.03 5.50 -0.77
N ASN A 131 10.87 6.16 -1.57
CA ASN A 131 11.26 7.54 -1.35
C ASN A 131 10.07 8.47 -1.60
N SER A 132 9.41 8.35 -2.74
CA SER A 132 8.23 9.16 -3.08
C SER A 132 7.13 9.05 -2.01
N LYS A 133 6.83 7.83 -1.55
CA LYS A 133 5.83 7.60 -0.51
C LYS A 133 6.17 8.32 0.79
N ARG A 134 7.44 8.32 1.21
CA ARG A 134 7.88 8.97 2.46
C ARG A 134 7.92 10.49 2.36
N GLU A 135 8.31 11.02 1.20
CA GLU A 135 8.46 12.45 0.99
C GLU A 135 7.10 13.17 0.83
N ASN A 136 6.09 12.46 0.31
CA ASN A 136 4.81 13.07 -0.05
C ASN A 136 3.63 12.64 0.83
N ILE A 137 3.84 11.79 1.85
CA ILE A 137 2.75 11.37 2.75
C ILE A 137 2.17 12.59 3.49
N PRO A 138 0.83 12.66 3.67
CA PRO A 138 0.23 13.67 4.53
C PRO A 138 0.87 13.66 5.93
N SER A 139 1.12 14.84 6.47
CA SER A 139 1.81 15.01 7.75
C SER A 139 0.91 14.71 8.95
N GLU A 140 1.50 14.30 10.08
CA GLU A 140 0.77 14.12 11.35
C GLU A 140 0.04 15.39 11.80
N THR A 141 0.60 16.57 11.46
CA THR A 141 -0.05 17.85 11.76
C THR A 141 -1.35 18.03 10.96
N GLU A 142 -1.36 17.60 9.70
CA GLU A 142 -2.57 17.61 8.87
C GLU A 142 -3.60 16.59 9.38
N GLU A 143 -3.16 15.40 9.80
CA GLU A 143 -4.04 14.39 10.41
C GLU A 143 -4.78 14.94 11.63
N TYR A 144 -4.09 15.68 12.50
CA TYR A 144 -4.68 16.24 13.71
C TYR A 144 -5.54 17.48 13.45
N LYS A 145 -5.10 18.41 12.59
CA LYS A 145 -5.73 19.74 12.45
C LYS A 145 -6.83 19.79 11.40
N LEU A 146 -6.77 18.98 10.36
CA LEU A 146 -7.73 19.06 9.26
C LEU A 146 -8.97 18.24 9.58
N CYS A 147 -10.13 18.87 9.39
CA CYS A 147 -11.38 18.15 9.41
C CYS A 147 -11.36 16.99 8.41
N HIS A 148 -11.91 15.84 8.78
CA HIS A 148 -11.79 14.60 8.02
C HIS A 148 -12.08 14.73 6.52
N LYS A 149 -13.12 15.50 6.13
CA LYS A 149 -13.46 15.71 4.71
C LYS A 149 -12.34 16.40 3.92
N ASN A 150 -11.64 17.36 4.53
CA ASN A 150 -10.54 18.09 3.88
C ASN A 150 -9.30 17.21 3.81
N PHE A 151 -9.00 16.48 4.89
CA PHE A 151 -7.91 15.52 4.92
C PHE A 151 -8.10 14.40 3.90
N GLN A 152 -9.32 13.88 3.78
CA GLN A 152 -9.67 12.83 2.82
C GLN A 152 -9.30 13.24 1.39
N LYS A 153 -9.53 14.50 1.00
CA LYS A 153 -9.12 15.00 -0.31
C LYS A 153 -7.60 14.93 -0.50
N ILE A 154 -6.83 15.44 0.47
CA ILE A 154 -5.36 15.42 0.41
C ILE A 154 -4.83 13.98 0.34
N ASN A 155 -5.37 13.10 1.17
CA ASN A 155 -4.98 11.69 1.19
C ASN A 155 -5.35 10.97 -0.12
N THR A 156 -6.49 11.29 -0.73
CA THR A 156 -6.85 10.78 -2.07
C THR A 156 -5.87 11.27 -3.13
N ASP A 157 -5.59 12.58 -3.17
CA ASP A 157 -4.66 13.15 -4.14
C ASP A 157 -3.26 12.50 -4.02
N TRP A 158 -2.77 12.32 -2.79
CA TRP A 158 -1.52 11.58 -2.53
C TRP A 158 -1.61 10.11 -2.98
N PHE A 159 -2.68 9.41 -2.62
CA PHE A 159 -2.87 8.00 -2.96
C PHE A 159 -2.87 7.78 -4.48
N ASP A 160 -3.58 8.61 -5.24
CA ASP A 160 -3.67 8.53 -6.69
C ASP A 160 -2.29 8.81 -7.34
N GLN A 161 -1.55 9.81 -6.86
CA GLN A 161 -0.17 10.06 -7.32
C GLN A 161 0.75 8.85 -7.13
N GLN A 162 0.62 8.14 -6.00
CA GLN A 162 1.43 6.95 -5.74
C GLN A 162 0.99 5.77 -6.62
N LEU A 163 -0.30 5.63 -6.93
CA LEU A 163 -0.78 4.63 -7.88
C LEU A 163 -0.24 4.88 -9.30
N ASP A 164 -0.26 6.13 -9.75
CA ASP A 164 0.29 6.52 -11.06
C ASP A 164 1.79 6.21 -11.15
N LEU A 165 2.54 6.47 -10.07
CA LEU A 165 3.96 6.12 -9.98
C LEU A 165 4.17 4.60 -10.07
N ILE A 166 3.37 3.80 -9.35
CA ILE A 166 3.44 2.33 -9.43
C ILE A 166 3.20 1.86 -10.86
N GLU A 167 2.18 2.39 -11.55
CA GLU A 167 1.86 1.99 -12.93
C GLU A 167 2.97 2.42 -13.90
N SER A 168 3.56 3.60 -13.71
CA SER A 168 4.71 4.05 -14.52
C SER A 168 5.91 3.11 -14.37
N ILE A 169 6.28 2.76 -13.13
CA ILE A 169 7.41 1.86 -12.85
C ILE A 169 7.14 0.47 -13.44
N LYS A 170 5.91 -0.05 -13.29
CA LYS A 170 5.49 -1.32 -13.87
C LYS A 170 5.63 -1.30 -15.39
N THR A 171 5.15 -0.24 -16.04
CA THR A 171 5.27 -0.04 -17.49
C THR A 171 6.73 -0.08 -17.93
N ASP A 172 7.63 0.55 -17.20
CA ASP A 172 9.06 0.54 -17.53
C ASP A 172 9.71 -0.84 -17.34
N LYS A 173 9.28 -1.60 -16.32
CA LYS A 173 9.69 -3.01 -16.17
C LYS A 173 9.20 -3.88 -17.32
N GLU A 174 7.97 -3.67 -17.80
CA GLU A 174 7.42 -4.37 -18.98
C GLU A 174 8.15 -4.01 -20.27
N LYS A 175 8.45 -2.72 -20.49
CA LYS A 175 9.30 -2.27 -21.62
C LYS A 175 10.68 -2.91 -21.56
N ARG A 176 11.29 -2.98 -20.38
CA ARG A 176 12.59 -3.64 -20.17
C ARG A 176 12.53 -5.12 -20.54
N PHE A 177 11.47 -5.83 -20.15
CA PHE A 177 11.25 -7.22 -20.57
C PHE A 177 11.15 -7.36 -22.09
N GLU A 178 10.35 -6.53 -22.75
CA GLU A 178 10.22 -6.55 -24.22
C GLU A 178 11.54 -6.22 -24.92
N LEU A 179 12.36 -5.34 -24.35
CA LEU A 179 13.68 -5.03 -24.86
C LEU A 179 14.60 -6.25 -24.76
N ILE A 180 14.67 -6.92 -23.61
CA ILE A 180 15.41 -8.19 -23.42
C ILE A 180 14.96 -9.23 -24.46
N LYS A 181 13.66 -9.38 -24.68
CA LYS A 181 13.08 -10.33 -25.62
C LYS A 181 13.40 -10.03 -27.09
N LYS A 182 13.57 -8.77 -27.46
CA LYS A 182 13.92 -8.36 -28.84
C LYS A 182 15.41 -8.24 -29.09
N SER A 183 16.23 -8.08 -28.06
CA SER A 183 17.68 -7.93 -28.20
C SER A 183 18.37 -9.24 -28.60
N ASP A 184 19.26 -9.17 -29.59
CA ASP A 184 20.10 -10.29 -30.02
C ASP A 184 21.34 -10.47 -29.12
N SER A 185 21.75 -9.42 -28.42
CA SER A 185 22.82 -9.45 -27.43
C SER A 185 22.48 -8.57 -26.24
N ILE A 186 22.93 -8.99 -25.06
CA ILE A 186 22.73 -8.28 -23.79
C ILE A 186 24.07 -8.22 -23.09
N ASP A 187 24.60 -7.02 -22.88
CA ASP A 187 25.89 -6.82 -22.21
C ASP A 187 25.80 -7.03 -20.69
N ASN A 188 26.97 -7.15 -20.05
CA ASN A 188 27.06 -7.40 -18.61
C ASN A 188 26.60 -6.20 -17.76
N ASP A 189 26.69 -4.97 -18.27
CA ASP A 189 26.31 -3.77 -17.52
C ASP A 189 24.79 -3.69 -17.39
N PHE A 190 24.07 -3.99 -18.47
CA PHE A 190 22.63 -4.14 -18.47
C PHE A 190 22.18 -5.23 -17.49
N ILE A 191 22.84 -6.39 -17.50
CA ILE A 191 22.52 -7.51 -16.59
C ILE A 191 22.76 -7.08 -15.14
N SER A 192 23.88 -6.41 -14.85
CA SER A 192 24.21 -5.93 -13.52
C SER A 192 23.17 -4.93 -13.00
N LYS A 193 22.78 -3.96 -13.84
CA LYS A 193 21.72 -3.00 -13.52
C LYS A 193 20.36 -3.67 -13.34
N PHE A 194 20.02 -4.64 -14.19
CA PHE A 194 18.79 -5.40 -14.03
C PHE A 194 18.73 -6.09 -12.65
N LEU A 195 19.83 -6.74 -12.24
CA LEU A 195 19.89 -7.45 -10.97
C LEU A 195 19.88 -6.52 -9.75
N SER A 196 20.46 -5.31 -9.83
CA SER A 196 20.32 -4.32 -8.75
C SER A 196 18.87 -3.88 -8.55
N ASP A 197 18.10 -3.82 -9.64
CA ASP A 197 16.74 -3.32 -9.67
C ASP A 197 15.68 -4.44 -9.63
N PHE A 198 16.12 -5.69 -9.43
CA PHE A 198 15.26 -6.87 -9.42
C PHE A 198 14.36 -6.85 -8.17
N GLY A 199 13.06 -6.70 -8.37
CA GLY A 199 12.08 -6.43 -7.31
C GLY A 199 11.21 -7.61 -6.89
N SER A 200 11.36 -8.80 -7.49
CA SER A 200 10.45 -9.95 -7.23
C SER A 200 8.99 -9.70 -7.63
N CYS A 201 8.75 -9.05 -8.76
CA CYS A 201 7.41 -8.92 -9.33
C CYS A 201 7.29 -9.64 -10.67
N LYS A 202 6.06 -9.85 -11.14
CA LYS A 202 5.78 -10.65 -12.34
C LYS A 202 6.59 -10.23 -13.59
N PRO A 203 6.66 -8.94 -13.99
CA PRO A 203 7.49 -8.53 -15.12
C PRO A 203 8.98 -8.84 -14.93
N ASP A 204 9.50 -8.64 -13.71
CA ASP A 204 10.89 -8.91 -13.38
C ASP A 204 11.21 -10.42 -13.44
N TYR A 205 10.28 -11.28 -13.02
CA TYR A 205 10.47 -12.72 -13.14
C TYR A 205 10.48 -13.21 -14.60
N PHE A 206 9.64 -12.65 -15.46
CA PHE A 206 9.74 -12.92 -16.90
C PHE A 206 11.07 -12.43 -17.47
N ALA A 207 11.48 -11.21 -17.10
CA ALA A 207 12.74 -10.62 -17.54
C ALA A 207 13.96 -11.42 -17.12
N ILE A 208 14.06 -11.87 -15.87
CA ILE A 208 15.23 -12.64 -15.39
C ILE A 208 15.31 -14.00 -16.09
N VAL A 209 14.18 -14.67 -16.32
CA VAL A 209 14.14 -15.97 -17.02
C VAL A 209 14.55 -15.81 -18.48
N GLU A 210 14.02 -14.80 -19.17
CA GLU A 210 14.38 -14.53 -20.57
C GLU A 210 15.86 -14.16 -20.69
N LEU A 211 16.36 -13.31 -19.79
CA LEU A 211 17.73 -12.85 -19.79
C LEU A 211 18.71 -14.01 -19.56
N ILE A 212 18.41 -14.93 -18.64
CA ILE A 212 19.18 -16.16 -18.43
C ILE A 212 19.11 -17.06 -19.66
N SER A 213 17.93 -17.20 -20.27
CA SER A 213 17.73 -18.07 -21.43
C SER A 213 18.59 -17.62 -22.62
N LYS A 214 18.68 -16.30 -22.84
CA LYS A 214 19.44 -15.70 -23.93
C LYS A 214 20.95 -15.60 -23.69
N ASN A 215 21.37 -15.21 -22.48
CA ASN A 215 22.78 -14.99 -22.18
C ASN A 215 23.19 -15.57 -20.82
N ALA A 216 23.15 -16.90 -20.71
CA ALA A 216 23.52 -17.59 -19.47
C ALA A 216 24.99 -17.35 -19.05
N ASP A 217 25.92 -17.25 -20.02
CA ASP A 217 27.33 -17.00 -19.71
C ASP A 217 27.57 -15.59 -19.15
N GLY A 218 26.98 -14.56 -19.79
CA GLY A 218 27.02 -13.19 -19.26
C GLY A 218 26.34 -13.08 -17.89
N PHE A 219 25.17 -13.70 -17.73
CA PHE A 219 24.47 -13.73 -16.45
C PHE A 219 25.31 -14.36 -15.34
N LEU A 220 25.93 -15.52 -15.60
CA LEU A 220 26.79 -16.19 -14.63
C LEU A 220 28.09 -15.44 -14.35
N SER A 221 28.63 -14.71 -15.34
CA SER A 221 29.79 -13.84 -15.15
C SER A 221 29.47 -12.70 -14.17
N VAL A 222 28.36 -11.99 -14.39
CA VAL A 222 27.90 -10.93 -13.48
C VAL A 222 27.61 -11.52 -12.09
N CYS A 223 26.85 -12.63 -12.05
CA CYS A 223 26.58 -13.32 -10.80
C CYS A 223 27.83 -13.83 -10.11
N LYS A 224 28.96 -14.10 -10.79
CA LYS A 224 30.22 -14.51 -10.15
C LYS A 224 30.91 -13.32 -9.46
N ASN A 225 30.78 -12.13 -10.03
CA ASN A 225 31.45 -10.92 -9.55
C ASN A 225 30.69 -10.19 -8.44
N MET A 226 29.42 -10.54 -8.19
CA MET A 226 28.64 -9.99 -7.08
C MET A 226 29.20 -10.36 -5.71
N THR A 227 28.88 -9.58 -4.68
CA THR A 227 29.12 -10.02 -3.29
C THR A 227 28.26 -11.24 -2.96
N ASP A 228 28.65 -12.03 -1.95
CA ASP A 228 27.84 -13.16 -1.50
C ASP A 228 26.49 -12.70 -0.94
N THR A 229 26.44 -11.51 -0.31
CA THR A 229 25.21 -10.89 0.19
C THR A 229 24.25 -10.54 -0.95
N ASP A 230 24.73 -9.85 -1.98
CA ASP A 230 23.87 -9.45 -3.11
C ASP A 230 23.35 -10.69 -3.84
N PHE A 231 24.23 -11.67 -4.09
CA PHE A 231 23.82 -12.92 -4.70
C PHE A 231 22.82 -13.69 -3.83
N PHE A 232 23.01 -13.68 -2.50
CA PHE A 232 22.05 -14.29 -1.58
C PHE A 232 20.66 -13.63 -1.69
N VAL A 233 20.59 -12.30 -1.73
CA VAL A 233 19.35 -11.54 -1.93
C VAL A 233 18.66 -11.94 -3.24
N ILE A 234 19.39 -12.03 -4.36
CA ILE A 234 18.83 -12.52 -5.63
C ILE A 234 18.24 -13.93 -5.47
N THR A 235 18.95 -14.83 -4.77
CA THR A 235 18.45 -16.20 -4.58
C THR A 235 17.24 -16.30 -3.66
N LEU A 236 17.06 -15.37 -2.71
CA LEU A 236 15.83 -15.27 -1.92
C LEU A 236 14.69 -14.80 -2.80
N LYS A 237 14.92 -13.74 -3.57
CA LYS A 237 13.93 -13.17 -4.50
C LYS A 237 13.43 -14.18 -5.53
N LEU A 238 14.32 -15.04 -6.04
CA LEU A 238 13.97 -16.14 -6.94
C LEU A 238 13.17 -17.29 -6.27
N SER A 239 13.22 -17.43 -4.94
CA SER A 239 12.41 -18.46 -4.25
C SER A 239 10.91 -18.20 -4.37
N ASP A 240 10.51 -16.94 -4.54
CA ASP A 240 9.12 -16.53 -4.67
C ASP A 240 8.60 -16.58 -6.12
N LEU A 241 9.40 -17.10 -7.07
CA LEU A 241 9.05 -17.16 -8.49
C LEU A 241 7.73 -17.92 -8.72
N PRO A 242 6.67 -17.32 -9.31
CA PRO A 242 5.39 -17.99 -9.53
C PRO A 242 5.49 -19.24 -10.41
N GLU A 243 4.69 -20.27 -10.11
CA GLU A 243 4.64 -21.53 -10.90
C GLU A 243 4.20 -21.31 -12.35
N SER A 244 3.46 -20.24 -12.63
CA SER A 244 3.04 -19.87 -13.97
C SER A 244 4.19 -19.45 -14.89
N ILE A 245 5.39 -19.22 -14.36
CA ILE A 245 6.57 -18.80 -15.13
C ILE A 245 7.41 -20.02 -15.48
N LYS A 246 7.49 -20.34 -16.78
CA LYS A 246 8.24 -21.48 -17.30
C LYS A 246 9.75 -21.21 -17.25
N THR A 247 10.51 -22.06 -16.54
CA THR A 247 11.95 -21.87 -16.31
C THR A 247 12.84 -22.85 -17.07
N ASP A 248 12.27 -23.81 -17.81
CA ASP A 248 13.03 -24.91 -18.44
C ASP A 248 14.14 -24.43 -19.38
N LEU A 249 13.83 -23.45 -20.23
CA LEU A 249 14.80 -22.87 -21.16
C LEU A 249 15.96 -22.22 -20.40
N ALA A 250 15.68 -21.41 -19.39
CA ALA A 250 16.69 -20.78 -18.56
C ALA A 250 17.57 -21.81 -17.83
N ILE A 251 16.95 -22.87 -17.28
CA ILE A 251 17.68 -23.96 -16.62
C ILE A 251 18.61 -24.68 -17.61
N ASN A 252 18.13 -24.95 -18.83
CA ASN A 252 18.93 -25.62 -19.86
C ASN A 252 20.09 -24.73 -20.34
N SER A 253 19.84 -23.43 -20.57
CA SER A 253 20.88 -22.47 -20.89
C SER A 253 21.94 -22.38 -19.78
N LEU A 254 21.54 -22.38 -18.50
CA LEU A 254 22.49 -22.42 -17.38
C LEU A 254 23.30 -23.72 -17.37
N LYS A 255 22.68 -24.89 -17.56
CA LYS A 255 23.42 -26.17 -17.59
C LYS A 255 24.48 -26.19 -18.70
N ASN A 256 24.15 -25.66 -19.87
CA ASN A 256 25.00 -25.64 -21.06
C ASN A 256 26.03 -24.50 -21.08
N SER A 257 25.92 -23.55 -20.16
CA SER A 257 26.89 -22.46 -20.01
C SER A 257 28.31 -22.98 -19.73
N LYS A 258 29.29 -22.36 -20.41
CA LYS A 258 30.72 -22.65 -20.27
C LYS A 258 31.32 -22.03 -19.00
N THR A 259 30.62 -21.07 -18.40
CA THR A 259 31.07 -20.35 -17.20
C THR A 259 31.15 -21.28 -15.98
N LYS A 260 32.34 -21.38 -15.40
CA LYS A 260 32.61 -22.20 -14.19
C LYS A 260 32.39 -21.36 -12.93
N THR A 261 31.30 -21.60 -12.22
CA THR A 261 30.98 -20.97 -10.92
C THR A 261 30.10 -21.86 -10.05
N ASN A 262 30.34 -21.88 -8.74
CA ASN A 262 29.52 -22.61 -7.76
C ASN A 262 28.10 -22.00 -7.63
N ARG A 263 27.93 -20.73 -8.04
CA ARG A 263 26.65 -20.01 -8.00
C ARG A 263 25.62 -20.57 -9.01
N LYS A 264 26.10 -21.20 -10.09
CA LYS A 264 25.28 -21.84 -11.14
C LYS A 264 24.30 -22.87 -10.56
N ASN A 265 24.79 -23.78 -9.73
CA ASN A 265 23.96 -24.85 -9.15
C ASN A 265 22.92 -24.31 -8.16
N LYS A 266 23.18 -23.16 -7.54
CA LYS A 266 22.21 -22.51 -6.65
C LYS A 266 21.09 -21.85 -7.46
N LEU A 267 21.42 -21.16 -8.55
CA LEU A 267 20.44 -20.58 -9.47
C LEU A 267 19.52 -21.65 -10.08
N ILE A 268 20.10 -22.75 -10.59
CA ILE A 268 19.33 -23.87 -11.14
C ILE A 268 18.36 -24.43 -10.09
N ARG A 269 18.80 -24.61 -8.84
CA ARG A 269 17.93 -25.08 -7.75
C ARG A 269 16.81 -24.11 -7.41
N LYS A 270 17.03 -22.79 -7.52
CA LYS A 270 15.97 -21.80 -7.26
C LYS A 270 14.96 -21.72 -8.41
N LEU A 271 15.39 -21.93 -9.64
CA LEU A 271 14.52 -21.94 -10.83
C LEU A 271 13.72 -23.25 -10.97
N LYS A 272 14.30 -24.37 -10.51
CA LYS A 272 13.59 -25.64 -10.33
C LYS A 272 12.76 -25.51 -9.05
N LYS A 273 11.53 -25.02 -9.14
CA LYS A 273 10.61 -25.22 -8.02
C LYS A 273 10.43 -26.73 -7.84
N ASN A 274 10.74 -27.23 -6.64
CA ASN A 274 10.25 -28.54 -6.24
C ASN A 274 8.74 -28.39 -6.09
N GLU A 275 7.98 -29.22 -6.79
CA GLU A 275 6.62 -29.56 -6.38
C GLU A 275 6.71 -29.94 -4.89
N GLY A 276 6.12 -29.11 -4.03
CA GLY A 276 6.11 -29.29 -2.58
C GLY A 276 4.68 -29.15 -2.11
#